data_AF-A0A1H9E8M0-F1
#
_entry.id   AF-A0A1H9E8M0-F1
#
_cell.length_a   1.000
_cell.length_b   1.000
_cell.length_c   1.000
_cell.angle_alpha   90.00
_cell.angle_beta   90.00
_cell.angle_gamma   90.00
#
_symmetry.space_group_name_H-M   'P 1'
#
loop_
_entity.id
_entity.type
_entity.pdbx_description
1 polymer ?
#
loop_
_entity_poly.entity_id
_entity_poly.type
_entity_poly.pdbx_seq_one_letter_code
_entity_poly.pdbx_strand_id
1 'polypeptide(L)'
;MWALLAAILGGIGWFLYRRWRKTMPLDQRLTLPYWRNSLFVTGFYLLFILLGAGVTRIMVGFGRGGWTNLWMVAFFLVWVGYGAVWLLRFLPTTKPRPEWLNRSKGWLDVAALLVLAGLATGARLL
;
A
#
# COMPACT_ATOMS: atom_id res chain seq x y z
N MET A 1 20.31 12.72 -16.52
CA MET A 1 20.28 11.78 -15.38
C MET A 1 19.02 10.91 -15.39
N TRP A 2 17.82 11.50 -15.30
CA TRP A 2 16.54 10.75 -15.26
C TRP A 2 16.24 9.89 -16.49
N ALA A 3 16.52 10.37 -17.70
CA ALA A 3 16.35 9.59 -18.93
C ALA A 3 17.25 8.34 -18.98
N LEU A 4 18.45 8.44 -18.40
CA LEU A 4 19.44 7.36 -18.37
C LEU A 4 19.04 6.28 -17.35
N LEU A 5 18.54 6.71 -16.19
CA LEU A 5 17.90 5.82 -15.20
C LEU A 5 16.68 5.10 -15.79
N ALA A 6 15.80 5.81 -16.50
CA ALA A 6 14.65 5.21 -17.15
C ALA A 6 15.04 4.18 -18.23
N ALA A 7 16.08 4.47 -19.01
CA ALA A 7 16.60 3.53 -20.02
C ALA A 7 17.19 2.27 -19.38
N ILE A 8 17.92 2.40 -18.26
CA ILE A 8 18.46 1.26 -17.51
C ILE A 8 17.33 0.41 -16.93
N LEU A 9 16.38 1.03 -16.21
CA LEU A 9 15.24 0.31 -15.61
C LEU A 9 14.36 -0.36 -16.67
N GLY A 10 14.11 0.34 -17.79
CA GLY A 10 13.36 -0.20 -18.93
C GLY A 10 14.10 -1.36 -19.60
N GLY A 11 15.41 -1.23 -19.80
CA GLY A 11 16.25 -2.28 -20.39
C GLY A 11 16.32 -3.54 -19.54
N ILE A 12 16.53 -3.39 -18.22
CA ILE A 12 16.53 -4.49 -17.26
C ILE A 12 15.14 -5.14 -17.21
N GLY A 13 14.07 -4.34 -17.10
CA GLY A 13 12.70 -4.83 -17.08
C GLY A 13 12.35 -5.61 -18.35
N TRP A 14 12.71 -5.11 -19.53
CA TRP A 14 12.51 -5.79 -20.80
C TRP A 14 13.29 -7.10 -20.91
N PHE A 15 14.54 -7.10 -20.47
CA PHE A 15 15.38 -8.29 -20.46
C PHE A 15 14.79 -9.39 -19.55
N LEU A 16 14.37 -9.02 -18.33
CA LEU A 16 13.72 -9.92 -17.38
C LEU A 16 12.40 -10.44 -17.93
N TYR A 17 11.56 -9.57 -18.50
CA TYR A 17 10.30 -9.96 -19.13
C TYR A 17 10.52 -10.97 -20.26
N ARG A 18 11.47 -10.70 -21.16
CA ARG A 18 11.80 -11.59 -22.29
C ARG A 18 12.31 -12.95 -21.82
N ARG A 19 13.10 -12.97 -20.73
CA ARG A 19 13.61 -14.21 -20.14
C ARG A 19 12.49 -15.03 -19.50
N TRP A 20 11.60 -14.38 -18.74
CA TRP A 20 10.65 -15.07 -17.87
C TRP A 20 9.34 -15.46 -18.57
N ARG A 21 8.94 -14.75 -19.64
CA ARG A 21 7.74 -15.09 -20.42
C ARG A 21 7.74 -16.51 -21.01
N LYS A 22 8.91 -17.10 -21.22
CA LYS A 22 9.05 -18.45 -21.78
C LYS A 22 8.98 -19.56 -20.72
N THR A 23 9.19 -19.22 -19.45
CA THR A 23 9.29 -20.18 -18.34
C THR A 23 8.11 -20.09 -17.37
N MET A 24 7.24 -19.08 -17.52
CA MET A 24 6.07 -18.93 -16.66
C MET A 24 4.95 -19.86 -17.14
N PRO A 25 4.57 -20.91 -16.38
CA PRO A 25 3.32 -21.60 -16.63
C PRO A 25 2.19 -20.57 -16.51
N LEU A 26 1.46 -20.36 -17.60
CA LEU A 26 0.25 -19.53 -17.61
C LEU A 26 -0.81 -20.28 -16.79
N ASP A 27 -0.94 -19.92 -15.51
CA ASP A 27 -2.03 -20.39 -14.67
C ASP A 27 -3.35 -19.95 -15.32
N GLN A 28 -4.18 -20.92 -15.72
CA GLN A 28 -5.45 -20.68 -16.40
C GLN A 28 -6.43 -19.86 -15.55
N ARG A 29 -6.18 -19.73 -14.24
CA ARG A 29 -6.95 -18.86 -13.33
C ARG A 29 -6.66 -17.37 -13.53
N LEU A 30 -5.54 -17.01 -14.17
CA LEU A 30 -5.12 -15.62 -14.44
C LEU A 30 -5.83 -15.05 -15.69
N THR A 31 -7.15 -14.92 -15.58
CA THR A 31 -8.02 -14.43 -16.65
C THR A 31 -7.97 -12.90 -16.81
N LEU A 32 -8.51 -12.36 -17.91
CA LEU A 32 -8.60 -10.90 -18.12
C LEU A 32 -9.32 -10.17 -16.96
N PRO A 33 -10.45 -10.69 -16.40
CA PRO A 33 -11.05 -10.11 -15.19
C PRO A 33 -10.11 -10.09 -13.98
N TYR A 34 -9.27 -11.12 -13.79
CA TYR A 34 -8.29 -11.15 -12.70
C TYR A 34 -7.31 -9.97 -12.80
N TRP A 35 -6.75 -9.74 -13.98
CA TRP A 35 -5.80 -8.64 -14.22
C TRP A 35 -6.46 -7.27 -14.09
N ARG A 36 -7.65 -7.10 -14.66
CA ARG A 36 -8.42 -5.85 -14.55
C ARG A 36 -8.73 -5.50 -13.09
N ASN A 37 -9.22 -6.46 -12.33
CA ASN A 37 -9.56 -6.25 -10.92
C ASN A 37 -8.30 -6.02 -10.08
N SER A 38 -7.21 -6.73 -10.36
CA SER A 38 -5.92 -6.52 -9.68
C SER A 38 -5.39 -5.11 -9.93
N LEU A 39 -5.46 -4.63 -11.17
CA LEU A 39 -5.04 -3.27 -11.54
C LEU A 39 -5.92 -2.23 -10.83
N PHE A 40 -7.24 -2.43 -10.81
CA PHE A 40 -8.18 -1.54 -10.15
C PHE A 40 -7.89 -1.45 -8.65
N VAL A 41 -7.81 -2.59 -7.95
CA VAL A 41 -7.54 -2.64 -6.50
C VAL A 41 -6.18 -2.03 -6.17
N THR A 42 -5.15 -2.33 -6.96
CA THR A 42 -3.81 -1.75 -6.77
C THR A 42 -3.82 -0.24 -7.04
N GLY A 43 -4.54 0.22 -8.07
CA GLY A 43 -4.71 1.65 -8.37
C GLY A 43 -5.37 2.40 -7.21
N PHE A 44 -6.44 1.86 -6.65
CA PHE A 44 -7.07 2.43 -5.45
C PHE A 44 -6.14 2.45 -4.24
N TYR A 45 -5.31 1.42 -4.06
CA TYR A 45 -4.30 1.42 -3.00
C TYR A 45 -3.25 2.52 -3.19
N LEU A 46 -2.79 2.76 -4.43
CA LEU A 46 -1.86 3.86 -4.72
C LEU A 46 -2.51 5.22 -4.42
N LEU A 47 -3.77 5.42 -4.81
CA LEU A 47 -4.53 6.62 -4.46
C LEU A 47 -4.68 6.77 -2.94
N PHE A 48 -4.90 5.67 -2.22
CA PHE A 48 -4.99 5.65 -0.77
C PHE A 48 -3.65 6.02 -0.10
N ILE A 49 -2.51 5.56 -0.62
CA ILE A 49 -1.18 5.99 -0.13
C ILE A 49 -0.97 7.49 -0.39
N LEU A 50 -1.32 7.97 -1.59
CA LEU A 50 -1.22 9.39 -1.93
C LEU A 50 -2.07 10.25 -1.01
N LEU A 51 -3.28 9.78 -0.67
CA LEU A 51 -4.13 10.43 0.32
C LEU A 51 -3.44 10.51 1.68
N GLY A 52 -2.84 9.40 2.15
CA GLY A 52 -2.07 9.38 3.39
C GLY A 52 -0.91 10.38 3.38
N ALA A 53 -0.19 10.47 2.26
CA ALA A 53 0.89 11.44 2.08
C ALA A 53 0.37 12.89 2.13
N GLY A 54 -0.79 13.15 1.52
CA GLY A 54 -1.49 14.43 1.60
C GLY A 54 -1.89 14.79 3.03
N VAL A 55 -2.46 13.85 3.78
CA VAL A 55 -2.81 14.02 5.20
C VAL A 55 -1.57 14.34 6.02
N THR A 56 -0.48 13.59 5.87
CA THR A 56 0.77 13.90 6.59
C THR A 56 1.32 15.28 6.24
N ARG A 57 1.17 15.74 4.98
CA ARG A 57 1.61 17.09 4.59
C ARG A 57 0.79 18.19 5.26
N ILE A 58 -0.50 17.96 5.49
CA ILE A 58 -1.34 18.86 6.31
C ILE A 58 -0.87 18.82 7.77
N MET A 59 -0.58 17.63 8.30
CA MET A 59 -0.12 17.45 9.68
C MET A 59 1.23 18.12 9.95
N VAL A 60 2.13 18.28 8.97
CA VAL A 60 3.38 19.05 9.13
C VAL A 60 3.12 20.49 9.61
N GLY A 61 1.92 21.04 9.38
CA GLY A 61 1.51 22.33 9.93
C GLY A 61 1.23 22.32 11.44
N PHE A 62 1.17 21.16 12.10
CA PHE A 62 0.85 21.04 13.52
C PHE A 62 2.05 21.31 14.44
N GLY A 63 3.27 21.07 13.96
CA GLY A 63 4.47 21.30 14.75
C GLY A 63 5.73 20.88 13.99
N ARG A 64 6.87 21.53 14.27
CA ARG A 64 8.18 21.21 13.67
C ARG A 64 9.13 20.49 14.63
N GLY A 65 8.62 20.01 15.77
CA GLY A 65 9.40 19.29 16.77
C GLY A 65 9.85 17.91 16.27
N GLY A 66 11.02 17.45 16.74
CA GLY A 66 11.55 16.12 16.39
C GLY A 66 10.60 14.98 16.79
N TRP A 67 9.89 15.13 17.92
CA TRP A 67 8.86 14.18 18.35
C TRP A 67 7.66 14.17 17.40
N THR A 68 7.11 15.34 17.05
CA THR A 68 5.99 15.49 16.11
C THR A 68 6.27 14.78 14.77
N ASN A 69 7.51 14.86 14.28
CA ASN A 69 7.95 14.13 13.08
C ASN A 69 7.90 12.60 13.26
N LEU A 70 8.34 12.07 14.40
CA LEU A 70 8.27 10.62 14.69
C LEU A 70 6.81 10.13 14.73
N TRP A 71 5.90 10.91 15.31
CA TRP A 71 4.47 10.59 15.31
C TRP A 71 3.86 10.59 13.91
N MET A 72 4.27 11.52 13.04
CA MET A 72 3.84 11.52 11.63
C MET A 72 4.36 10.33 10.85
N VAL A 73 5.61 9.91 11.07
CA VAL A 73 6.16 8.70 10.46
C VAL A 73 5.40 7.47 10.93
N ALA A 74 5.15 7.35 12.23
CA ALA A 74 4.36 6.25 12.79
C ALA A 74 2.93 6.23 12.20
N PHE A 75 2.29 7.40 12.09
CA PHE A 75 0.98 7.55 11.45
C PHE A 75 1.01 7.03 10.02
N PHE A 76 2.00 7.45 9.22
CA PHE A 76 2.11 7.03 7.84
C PHE A 76 2.38 5.52 7.70
N LEU A 77 3.20 4.94 8.58
CA LEU A 77 3.44 3.50 8.61
C LEU A 77 2.17 2.71 8.91
N VAL A 78 1.37 3.13 9.89
CA VAL A 78 0.08 2.51 10.19
C VAL A 78 -0.89 2.67 9.03
N TRP A 79 -0.91 3.84 8.37
CA TRP A 79 -1.72 4.10 7.20
C TRP A 79 -1.39 3.14 6.05
N VAL A 80 -0.11 3.06 5.67
CA VAL A 80 0.38 2.17 4.60
C VAL A 80 0.13 0.70 4.96
N GLY A 81 0.38 0.32 6.22
CA GLY A 81 0.16 -1.03 6.73
C GLY A 81 -1.32 -1.43 6.67
N TYR A 82 -2.23 -0.55 7.09
CA TYR A 82 -3.67 -0.79 6.99
C TYR A 82 -4.12 -0.90 5.53
N GLY A 83 -3.60 -0.06 4.64
CA GLY A 83 -3.85 -0.19 3.21
C GLY A 83 -3.37 -1.53 2.64
N ALA A 84 -2.23 -2.06 3.12
CA ALA A 84 -1.74 -3.37 2.72
C ALA A 84 -2.66 -4.51 3.23
N VAL A 85 -3.24 -4.37 4.42
CA VAL A 85 -4.29 -5.29 4.90
C VAL A 85 -5.51 -5.25 3.96
N TRP A 86 -5.90 -4.08 3.48
CA TRP A 86 -6.95 -3.93 2.47
C TRP A 86 -6.60 -4.62 1.15
N LEU A 87 -5.36 -4.49 0.67
CA LEU A 87 -4.89 -5.25 -0.50
C LEU A 87 -5.07 -6.75 -0.26
N LEU A 88 -4.66 -7.28 0.89
CA LEU A 88 -4.82 -8.71 1.20
C LEU A 88 -6.30 -9.16 1.22
N ARG A 89 -7.24 -8.25 1.54
CA ARG A 89 -8.68 -8.54 1.56
C ARG A 89 -9.34 -8.45 0.18
N PHE A 90 -8.90 -7.54 -0.67
CA PHE A 90 -9.61 -7.22 -1.92
C PHE A 90 -8.89 -7.66 -3.18
N LEU A 91 -7.56 -7.86 -3.10
CA LEU A 91 -6.81 -8.32 -4.24
C LEU A 91 -7.29 -9.73 -4.63
N PRO A 92 -7.56 -9.96 -5.92
CA PRO A 92 -7.78 -11.30 -6.44
C PRO A 92 -6.58 -12.19 -6.08
N THR A 93 -6.84 -13.35 -5.48
CA THR A 93 -5.79 -14.29 -5.09
C THR A 93 -6.19 -15.70 -5.49
N THR A 94 -5.23 -16.50 -5.93
CA THR A 94 -5.40 -17.93 -6.22
C THR A 94 -5.20 -18.80 -4.97
N LYS A 95 -4.75 -18.20 -3.87
CA LYS A 95 -4.48 -18.86 -2.58
C LYS A 95 -5.56 -18.56 -1.55
N PRO A 96 -5.84 -19.50 -0.63
CA PRO A 96 -6.72 -19.23 0.50
C PRO A 96 -6.17 -18.07 1.33
N ARG A 97 -7.08 -17.19 1.78
CA ARG A 97 -6.74 -16.05 2.64
C ARG A 97 -6.43 -16.55 4.06
N PRO A 98 -5.52 -15.89 4.79
CA PRO A 98 -5.21 -16.29 6.15
C PRO A 98 -6.42 -16.11 7.08
N GLU A 99 -6.62 -17.05 8.01
CA GLU A 99 -7.85 -17.10 8.81
C GLU A 99 -8.06 -15.89 9.72
N TRP A 100 -6.98 -15.30 10.24
CA TRP A 100 -7.05 -14.10 11.07
C TRP A 100 -7.71 -12.93 10.32
N LEU A 101 -7.52 -12.86 9.00
CA LEU A 101 -8.09 -11.81 8.17
C LEU A 101 -9.61 -11.98 8.04
N ASN A 102 -10.06 -13.21 7.81
CA ASN A 102 -11.49 -13.53 7.69
C ASN A 102 -12.23 -13.46 9.04
N ARG A 103 -11.56 -13.86 10.13
CA ARG A 103 -12.14 -13.85 11.49
C ARG A 103 -12.22 -12.46 12.11
N SER A 104 -11.48 -11.49 11.58
CA SER A 104 -11.35 -10.17 12.18
C SER A 104 -12.65 -9.35 12.29
N LYS A 105 -13.73 -9.70 11.57
CA LYS A 105 -15.07 -9.06 11.64
C LYS A 105 -15.06 -7.52 11.73
N GLY A 106 -14.07 -6.85 11.10
CA GLY A 106 -13.92 -5.39 11.14
C GLY A 106 -13.21 -4.82 12.39
N TRP A 107 -12.82 -5.64 13.37
CA TRP A 107 -12.03 -5.19 14.53
C TRP A 107 -10.71 -4.55 14.11
N LEU A 108 -10.04 -5.09 13.10
CA LEU A 108 -8.81 -4.51 12.56
C LEU A 108 -9.02 -3.09 12.03
N ASP A 109 -10.21 -2.78 11.54
CA ASP A 109 -10.54 -1.47 10.97
C ASP A 109 -10.75 -0.47 12.12
N VAL A 110 -11.46 -0.89 13.17
CA VAL A 110 -11.61 -0.12 14.41
C VAL A 110 -10.25 0.14 15.06
N ALA A 111 -9.43 -0.89 15.21
CA ALA A 111 -8.09 -0.77 15.80
C ALA A 111 -7.20 0.17 14.99
N ALA A 112 -7.18 0.04 13.66
CA ALA A 112 -6.42 0.93 12.79
C ALA A 112 -6.89 2.39 12.92
N LEU A 113 -8.20 2.63 12.91
CA LEU A 113 -8.76 3.98 13.08
C LEU A 113 -8.42 4.59 14.44
N LEU A 114 -8.52 3.81 15.52
CA LEU A 114 -8.15 4.28 16.86
C LEU A 114 -6.68 4.63 16.97
N VAL A 115 -5.80 3.79 16.41
CA VAL A 115 -4.36 4.06 16.39
C VAL A 115 -4.05 5.30 15.55
N LEU A 116 -4.63 5.43 14.36
CA LEU A 116 -4.43 6.61 13.50
C LEU A 116 -4.93 7.89 14.20
N ALA A 117 -6.10 7.84 14.84
CA ALA A 117 -6.64 8.96 15.59
C ALA A 117 -5.73 9.34 16.77
N GLY A 118 -5.27 8.35 17.55
CA GLY A 118 -4.34 8.58 18.66
C GLY A 118 -3.02 9.19 18.20
N LEU A 119 -2.45 8.70 17.10
CA LEU A 119 -1.22 9.23 16.52
C LEU A 119 -1.42 10.67 16.00
N ALA A 120 -2.54 10.96 15.34
CA ALA A 120 -2.85 12.29 14.85
C ALA A 120 -3.10 13.31 15.97
N THR A 121 -3.82 12.91 17.02
CA THR A 121 -4.02 13.74 18.22
C THR A 121 -2.71 13.95 18.97
N GLY A 122 -1.90 12.91 19.16
CA GLY A 122 -0.57 13.01 19.78
C GLY A 122 0.35 13.97 19.02
N ALA A 123 0.40 13.86 17.69
CA ALA A 123 1.17 14.76 16.84
C ALA A 123 0.69 16.23 16.88
N ARG A 124 -0.56 16.49 17.27
CA ARG A 124 -1.10 17.85 17.39
C ARG A 124 -0.83 18.49 18.75
N LEU A 125 -0.70 17.68 19.80
CA LEU A 125 -0.50 18.15 21.17
C LEU A 125 0.99 18.36 21.53
N LEU A 126 1.91 17.86 20.69
CA LEU A 126 3.37 17.93 20.83
C LEU A 126 4.00 18.92 19.85
#